data_AF-A0A7C5Q0V8-F1
#
_entry.id   AF-A0A7C5Q0V8-F1
#
_cell.length_a   1.000
_cell.length_b   1.000
_cell.length_c   1.000
_cell.angle_alpha   90.00
_cell.angle_beta   90.00
_cell.angle_gamma   90.00
#
_symmetry.space_group_name_H-M   'P 1'
#
loop_
_entity.id
_entity.type
_entity.pdbx_description
1 polymer ?
#
loop_
_entity_poly.entity_id
_entity_poly.type
_entity_poly.pdbx_seq_one_letter_code
_entity_poly.pdbx_strand_id
1 'polypeptide(L)' 'MSDEKFKFMARRFRGFYPVVVDVETGGFDDKNDALLEIGAVTL' A
#
# COMPACT_ATOMS: atom_id res chain seq x y z
N MET A 1 -8.88 17.40 -25.64
CA MET A 1 -9.29 17.36 -24.21
C MET A 1 -9.52 15.91 -23.75
N SER A 2 -8.52 15.03 -23.90
CA SER A 2 -8.63 13.60 -23.52
C SER A 2 -7.71 13.19 -22.37
N ASP A 3 -6.74 14.05 -22.00
CA ASP A 3 -5.68 13.69 -21.05
C ASP A 3 -5.90 14.28 -19.65
N GLU A 4 -6.93 15.11 -19.46
CA GLU A 4 -7.28 15.71 -18.15
C GLU A 4 -7.92 14.73 -17.16
N LYS A 5 -8.09 13.46 -17.54
CA LYS A 5 -8.30 12.37 -16.58
C LYS A 5 -6.96 11.92 -15.98
N PHE A 6 -6.03 12.85 -15.71
CA PHE A 6 -4.94 12.58 -14.78
C PHE A 6 -5.59 12.21 -13.45
N LYS A 7 -5.65 10.89 -13.22
CA LYS A 7 -6.28 10.22 -12.09
C LYS A 7 -5.96 11.03 -10.85
N PHE A 8 -6.98 11.63 -10.22
CA PHE A 8 -6.81 12.50 -9.05
C PHE A 8 -5.83 11.90 -8.02
N MET A 9 -5.88 10.58 -7.87
CA MET A 9 -4.94 9.77 -7.09
C MET A 9 -3.47 9.92 -7.53
N ALA A 10 -3.15 9.74 -8.81
CA ALA A 10 -1.78 9.89 -9.32
C ALA A 10 -1.22 11.31 -9.07
N ARG A 11 -2.02 12.36 -9.24
CA ARG A 11 -1.59 13.73 -8.90
C ARG A 11 -1.41 13.90 -7.39
N ARG A 12 -2.36 13.40 -6.60
CA ARG A 12 -2.37 13.51 -5.13
C ARG A 12 -1.17 12.83 -4.47
N PHE A 13 -0.68 11.75 -5.08
CA PHE A 13 0.45 10.95 -4.59
C PHE A 13 1.67 11.02 -5.53
N ARG A 14 1.77 12.05 -6.38
CA ARG A 14 2.94 12.32 -7.26
C ARG A 14 3.41 11.11 -8.07
N GLY A 15 2.46 10.32 -8.55
CA GLY A 15 2.70 9.11 -9.33
C GLY A 15 2.78 7.82 -8.51
N PHE A 16 2.80 7.88 -7.17
CA PHE A 16 2.69 6.69 -6.34
C PHE A 16 1.26 6.12 -6.34
N TYR A 17 1.17 4.79 -6.28
CA TYR A 17 -0.09 4.07 -6.09
C TYR A 17 -0.21 3.63 -4.62
N PRO A 18 -1.01 4.32 -3.80
CA PRO A 18 -1.10 3.99 -2.39
C PRO A 18 -1.89 2.70 -2.17
N VAL A 19 -1.36 1.83 -1.29
CA VAL A 19 -2.00 0.59 -0.84
C VAL A 19 -1.87 0.57 0.68
N VAL A 20 -3.00 0.38 1.37
CA VAL A 20 -2.99 0.17 2.83
C VAL A 20 -2.65 -1.28 3.08
N VAL A 21 -1.67 -1.52 3.96
CA VAL A 21 -1.21 -2.85 4.31
C VAL A 21 -1.25 -2.98 5.82
N ASP A 22 -1.74 -4.12 6.29
CA ASP A 22 -1.70 -4.55 7.68
C ASP A 22 -1.08 -5.96 7.75
N VAL A 23 -0.34 -6.24 8.82
CA VAL A 23 0.37 -7.50 9.02
C VAL A 23 0.25 -7.97 10.47
N GLU A 24 0.05 -9.26 10.65
CA GLU A 24 0.14 -9.91 11.95
C GLU A 24 1.41 -10.75 11.99
N THR A 25 2.17 -10.64 13.09
CA THR A 25 3.52 -11.21 13.20
C THR A 25 3.69 -12.01 14.49
N GLY A 26 4.63 -12.95 14.47
CA GLY A 26 4.99 -13.75 15.64
C GLY A 26 5.77 -12.99 16.72
N GLY A 27 6.16 -11.75 16.44
CA GLY A 27 6.98 -10.90 17.30
C GLY A 27 7.45 -9.64 16.57
N PHE A 28 8.37 -8.88 17.17
CA PHE A 28 8.76 -7.56 16.68
C PHE A 28 10.05 -7.55 15.83
N ASP A 29 10.78 -8.66 15.74
CA ASP A 29 11.99 -8.77 14.92
C ASP A 29 11.63 -9.23 13.51
N ASP A 30 11.68 -8.32 12.54
CA ASP A 30 11.29 -8.56 11.15
C ASP A 30 12.14 -9.62 10.42
N LYS A 31 13.32 -9.95 10.95
CA LYS A 31 14.23 -10.95 10.36
C LYS A 31 14.06 -12.34 10.97
N ASN A 32 13.60 -12.42 12.21
CA ASN A 32 13.56 -13.66 12.97
C ASN A 32 12.13 -14.13 13.28
N ASP A 33 11.18 -13.21 13.39
CA ASP A 33 9.79 -13.53 13.72
C ASP A 33 8.97 -13.75 12.45
N ALA A 34 8.10 -14.76 12.49
CA ALA A 34 7.30 -15.15 11.33
C ALA A 34 6.21 -14.11 10.98
N LEU A 35 5.94 -13.92 9.70
CA LEU A 35 4.70 -13.30 9.22
C LEU A 35 3.56 -14.33 9.33
N LEU A 36 2.48 -13.96 10.01
CA LEU A 36 1.34 -14.84 10.26
C LEU A 36 0.17 -14.54 9.31
N GLU A 37 -0.16 -13.26 9.14
CA GLU A 37 -1.24 -12.81 8.25
C GLU A 37 -0.87 -11.52 7.52
N ILE A 38 -1.46 -11.28 6.35
CA ILE A 38 -1.29 -10.04 5.58
C ILE A 38 -2.60 -9.65 4.90
N GLY A 39 -2.98 -8.37 5.04
CA GLY A 39 -4.11 -7.75 4.35
C GLY A 39 -3.67 -6.57 3.50
N ALA A 40 -4.27 -6.39 2.32
CA ALA A 40 -3.99 -5.26 1.44
C ALA A 40 -5.27 -4.67 0.84
N VAL A 41 -5.40 -3.34 0.85
CA VAL A 41 -6.54 -2.60 0.28
C VAL A 41 -6.03 -1.50 -0.66
N THR A 42 -6.48 -1.55 -1.92
CA THR A 42 -6.23 -0.51 -2.91
C THR A 42 -7.13 0.70 -2.67
N LEU A 43 -6.59 1.91 -2.91
CA LEU A 43 -7.36 3.17 -2.82
C LEU A 43 -7.83 3.70 -4.18
#